data_AF-A0A9D2BLF7-F1
#
_entry.id   AF-A0A9D2BLF7-F1
#
_cell.length_a   1.000
_cell.length_b   1.000
_cell.length_c   1.000
_cell.angle_alpha   90.00
_cell.angle_beta   90.00
_cell.angle_gamma   90.00
#
_symmetry.space_group_name_H-M   'P 1'
#
loop_
_entity.id
_entity.type
_entity.pdbx_description
1 polymer ?
#
loop_
_entity_poly.entity_id
_entity_poly.type
_entity_poly.pdbx_seq_one_letter_code
_entity_poly.pdbx_strand_id
1 'polypeptide(L)'
;MKFGYDLYEVASDDIISLLNSFKKDHLIVFQLTKIDDNTYRFYLPIYQRFLARKYNMQIIKSIGILYYLVVLFCKKINIIGVISFALTLLICNRFIFKVEITGNSPSNTKLVEEVLKENNINAGDLKKSYQELNEIYDDLKASFKGKIDYLNIYQEGGVLFVKYTNSVGAKEVENNFQNIYASKDGVIQSIDVSSGNIVVQVNQFVKRGDLLVSNTITSTDGENKIIATKGKIMAYTYVTYQGEIDAKKMDEGEAFSYLLYTIRAKLGSIDKIDREKVLSYDIIDNKRVLKMQYVLIEDIAIKEES
;
A
#
# COMPACT_ATOMS: atom_id res chain seq x y z
N MET A 1 -8.10 32.23 -39.81
CA MET A 1 -6.83 31.55 -39.47
C MET A 1 -5.89 31.63 -40.67
N LYS A 2 -4.68 32.19 -40.48
CA LYS A 2 -3.65 32.31 -41.53
C LYS A 2 -2.98 30.95 -41.74
N PHE A 3 -3.65 30.02 -42.42
CA PHE A 3 -3.13 28.66 -42.65
C PHE A 3 -1.89 28.64 -43.57
N GLY A 4 -1.69 29.70 -44.36
CA GLY A 4 -0.51 29.92 -45.17
C GLY A 4 -0.90 30.43 -46.56
N TYR A 5 -0.03 31.25 -47.14
CA TYR A 5 -0.26 31.95 -48.39
C TYR A 5 0.93 31.78 -49.34
N ASP A 6 0.61 31.64 -50.62
CA ASP A 6 1.55 31.73 -51.72
C ASP A 6 1.46 33.13 -52.33
N LEU A 7 2.59 33.81 -52.46
CA LEU A 7 2.74 35.06 -53.20
C LEU A 7 2.94 34.72 -54.67
N TYR A 8 1.99 35.15 -55.50
CA TYR A 8 2.02 35.00 -56.95
C TYR A 8 2.34 36.33 -57.62
N GLU A 9 3.04 36.27 -58.75
CA GLU A 9 3.24 37.37 -59.68
C GLU A 9 2.70 37.01 -61.05
N VAL A 10 1.93 37.93 -61.63
CA VAL A 10 1.33 37.76 -62.95
C VAL A 10 1.56 39.04 -63.76
N ALA A 11 2.10 38.87 -64.96
CA ALA A 11 2.13 39.91 -65.98
C ALA A 11 0.87 39.79 -66.84
N SER A 12 0.04 40.82 -66.88
CA SER A 12 -1.19 40.81 -67.69
C SER A 12 -1.57 42.23 -68.12
N ASP A 13 -1.87 42.37 -69.41
CA ASP A 13 -2.32 43.62 -70.02
C ASP A 13 -3.79 43.94 -69.66
N ASP A 14 -4.60 42.92 -69.36
CA ASP A 14 -6.01 43.06 -68.92
C ASP A 14 -6.27 42.25 -67.65
N ILE A 15 -6.01 42.90 -66.51
CA ILE A 15 -6.26 42.31 -65.19
C ILE A 15 -7.74 42.04 -64.91
N ILE A 16 -8.67 42.77 -65.53
CA ILE A 16 -10.10 42.66 -65.23
C ILE A 16 -10.64 41.32 -65.75
N SER A 17 -10.23 40.94 -66.96
CA SER A 17 -10.57 39.62 -67.54
C SER A 17 -10.00 38.46 -66.71
N LEU A 18 -8.77 38.63 -66.20
CA LEU A 18 -8.11 37.66 -65.31
C LEU A 18 -8.87 37.51 -63.97
N LEU A 19 -9.22 38.62 -63.33
CA LEU A 19 -9.97 38.62 -62.06
C LEU A 19 -11.39 38.02 -62.22
N ASN A 20 -12.04 38.25 -63.36
CA ASN A 20 -13.33 37.61 -63.67
C ASN A 20 -13.20 36.10 -63.82
N SER A 21 -12.10 35.63 -64.42
CA SER A 21 -11.79 34.20 -64.51
C SER A 21 -11.51 33.58 -63.14
N PHE A 22 -10.77 34.30 -62.28
CA PHE A 22 -10.54 33.89 -60.89
C PHE A 22 -11.84 33.79 -60.09
N LYS A 23 -12.76 34.75 -60.27
CA LYS A 23 -14.08 34.72 -59.65
C LYS A 23 -14.91 33.51 -60.10
N LYS A 24 -14.84 33.15 -61.39
CA LYS A 24 -15.53 31.98 -61.95
C LYS A 24 -14.99 30.67 -61.40
N ASP A 25 -13.68 30.57 -61.21
CA ASP A 25 -13.02 29.39 -60.64
C ASP A 25 -12.97 29.43 -59.09
N HIS A 26 -13.69 30.36 -58.44
CA HIS A 26 -13.76 30.54 -56.99
C HIS A 26 -12.40 30.73 -56.30
N LEU A 27 -11.45 31.37 -56.99
CA LEU A 27 -10.14 31.72 -56.43
C LEU A 27 -10.28 32.95 -55.53
N ILE A 28 -9.77 32.82 -54.29
CA ILE A 28 -9.79 33.91 -53.31
C ILE A 28 -8.42 34.58 -53.33
N VAL A 29 -8.40 35.83 -53.77
CA VAL A 29 -7.21 36.64 -53.89
C VAL A 29 -7.16 37.64 -52.73
N PHE A 30 -6.02 37.71 -52.05
CA PHE A 30 -5.78 38.65 -50.96
C PHE A 30 -4.72 39.68 -51.37
N GLN A 31 -4.94 40.94 -50.95
CA GLN A 31 -4.00 42.06 -51.10
C GLN A 31 -3.39 42.15 -52.52
N LEU A 32 -4.22 42.49 -53.50
CA LEU A 32 -3.77 42.80 -54.86
C LEU A 32 -2.99 44.11 -54.86
N THR A 33 -1.75 44.06 -55.33
CA THR A 33 -0.84 45.22 -55.42
C THR A 33 -0.30 45.32 -56.84
N LYS A 34 -0.34 46.53 -57.42
CA LYS A 34 0.26 46.85 -58.72
C LYS A 34 1.70 47.31 -58.48
N ILE A 35 2.66 46.76 -59.22
CA ILE A 35 4.09 47.06 -59.06
C ILE A 35 4.61 47.86 -60.25
N ASP A 36 4.38 47.36 -61.47
CA ASP A 36 4.66 48.05 -62.74
C ASP A 36 3.37 48.21 -63.56
N ASP A 37 3.47 48.78 -64.76
CA ASP A 37 2.31 49.02 -65.64
C ASP A 37 1.51 47.75 -65.96
N ASN A 38 2.20 46.61 -66.09
CA ASN A 38 1.59 45.32 -66.45
C ASN A 38 1.85 44.21 -65.42
N THR A 39 2.47 44.49 -64.26
CA THR A 39 2.81 43.47 -63.24
C THR A 39 2.00 43.63 -61.96
N TYR A 40 1.41 42.53 -61.51
CA TYR A 40 0.57 42.49 -60.32
C TYR A 40 1.01 41.37 -59.37
N ARG A 41 1.05 41.68 -58.07
CA ARG A 41 1.31 40.72 -57.00
C ARG A 41 0.11 40.55 -56.10
N PHE A 42 -0.15 39.31 -55.73
CA PHE A 42 -1.24 38.97 -54.83
C PHE A 42 -0.96 37.67 -54.08
N TYR A 43 -1.68 37.49 -52.97
CA TYR A 43 -1.59 36.31 -52.14
C TYR A 43 -2.77 35.38 -52.40
N LEU A 44 -2.48 34.10 -52.66
CA LEU A 44 -3.48 33.03 -52.65
C LEU A 44 -3.26 32.12 -51.44
N PRO A 45 -4.33 31.56 -50.85
CA PRO A 45 -4.19 30.46 -49.90
C PRO A 45 -3.52 29.23 -50.53
N ILE A 46 -2.65 28.56 -49.79
CA ILE A 46 -1.86 27.41 -50.28
C ILE A 46 -2.74 26.26 -50.80
N TYR A 47 -3.93 26.03 -50.22
CA TYR A 47 -4.85 24.98 -50.69
C TYR A 47 -5.39 25.24 -52.10
N GLN A 48 -5.33 26.49 -52.60
CA GLN A 48 -5.76 26.85 -53.95
C GLN A 48 -4.68 26.65 -55.01
N ARG A 49 -3.47 26.18 -54.63
CA ARG A 49 -2.34 25.92 -55.56
C ARG A 49 -2.71 24.99 -56.71
N PHE A 50 -3.59 24.02 -56.49
CA PHE A 50 -4.07 23.11 -57.54
C PHE A 50 -4.87 23.86 -58.63
N LEU A 51 -5.77 24.75 -58.23
CA LEU A 51 -6.58 25.58 -59.13
C LEU A 51 -5.73 26.65 -59.83
N ALA A 52 -4.79 27.26 -59.11
CA ALA A 52 -3.88 28.26 -59.63
C ALA A 52 -2.93 27.71 -60.72
N ARG A 53 -2.67 26.40 -60.74
CA ARG A 53 -1.83 25.74 -61.77
C ARG A 53 -2.39 25.90 -63.19
N LYS A 54 -3.71 26.06 -63.34
CA LYS A 54 -4.40 26.27 -64.63
C LYS A 54 -3.97 27.56 -65.34
N TYR A 55 -3.50 28.54 -64.59
CA TYR A 55 -3.20 29.89 -65.07
C TYR A 55 -1.70 30.15 -65.26
N ASN A 56 -0.83 29.14 -65.09
CA ASN A 56 0.62 29.22 -65.29
C ASN A 56 1.32 30.43 -64.61
N MET A 57 0.83 30.84 -63.44
CA MET A 57 1.38 31.96 -62.68
C MET A 57 2.68 31.56 -61.97
N GLN A 58 3.61 32.51 -61.82
CA GLN A 58 4.85 32.26 -61.09
C GLN A 58 4.68 32.44 -59.59
N ILE A 59 5.15 31.46 -58.81
CA ILE A 59 5.14 31.52 -57.34
C ILE A 59 6.48 32.09 -56.88
N ILE A 60 6.46 33.24 -56.21
CA ILE A 60 7.68 33.88 -55.68
C ILE A 60 8.04 33.29 -54.31
N LYS A 61 7.05 33.24 -53.42
CA LYS A 61 7.29 32.90 -52.01
C LYS A 61 6.08 32.23 -51.38
N SER A 62 6.31 31.12 -50.69
CA SER A 62 5.31 30.43 -49.88
C SER A 62 5.56 30.71 -48.39
N ILE A 63 4.51 31.05 -47.65
CA ILE A 63 4.60 31.46 -46.24
C ILE A 63 3.54 30.70 -45.44
N GLY A 64 3.92 30.08 -44.33
CA GLY A 64 3.00 29.51 -43.34
C GLY A 64 3.16 28.01 -43.11
N ILE A 65 2.36 27.47 -42.18
CA ILE A 65 2.53 26.09 -41.71
C ILE A 65 2.11 25.04 -42.75
N LEU A 66 1.13 25.39 -43.60
CA LEU A 66 0.75 24.54 -44.74
C LEU A 66 1.89 24.36 -45.75
N TYR A 67 2.79 25.35 -45.91
CA TYR A 67 3.96 25.21 -46.78
C TYR A 67 4.90 24.12 -46.28
N TYR A 68 5.22 24.13 -44.97
CA TYR A 68 6.06 23.10 -44.37
C TYR A 68 5.43 21.71 -44.46
N LEU A 69 4.11 21.59 -44.25
CA LEU A 69 3.39 20.33 -44.44
C LEU A 69 3.49 19.83 -45.89
N VAL A 70 3.26 20.70 -46.88
CA VAL A 70 3.41 20.34 -48.30
C VAL A 70 4.85 19.91 -48.62
N VAL A 71 5.87 20.58 -48.08
CA VAL A 71 7.28 20.18 -48.27
C VAL A 71 7.58 18.82 -47.61
N LEU A 72 6.97 18.51 -46.45
CA LEU A 72 7.09 17.21 -45.80
C LEU A 72 6.46 16.09 -46.65
N PHE A 73 5.33 16.34 -47.32
CA PHE A 73 4.68 15.34 -48.17
C PHE A 73 5.19 15.30 -49.63
N CYS A 74 5.87 16.34 -50.14
CA CYS A 74 6.32 16.37 -51.53
C CYS A 74 7.64 15.62 -51.77
N LYS A 75 8.53 15.50 -50.76
CA LYS A 75 9.80 14.79 -50.93
C LYS A 75 9.67 13.34 -50.47
N LYS A 76 10.00 12.38 -51.35
CA LYS A 76 9.95 10.93 -51.06
C LYS A 76 10.73 10.55 -49.78
N ILE A 77 11.87 11.20 -49.52
CA ILE A 77 12.69 10.98 -48.31
C ILE A 77 11.96 11.38 -47.01
N ASN A 78 11.17 12.45 -47.05
CA ASN A 78 10.44 12.93 -45.88
C ASN A 78 9.28 12.00 -45.53
N ILE A 79 8.58 11.45 -46.54
CA ILE A 79 7.53 10.45 -46.35
C ILE A 79 8.10 9.21 -45.66
N ILE A 80 9.27 8.72 -46.10
CA ILE A 80 9.95 7.57 -45.48
C ILE A 80 10.28 7.87 -44.01
N GLY A 81 10.76 9.08 -43.71
CA GLY A 81 11.03 9.51 -42.33
C GLY A 81 9.78 9.52 -41.46
N VAL A 82 8.65 10.03 -41.97
CA VAL A 82 7.36 10.04 -41.25
C VAL A 82 6.86 8.61 -41.00
N ILE A 83 6.93 7.73 -42.00
CA ILE A 83 6.54 6.33 -41.86
C ILE A 83 7.44 5.61 -40.86
N SER A 84 8.76 5.81 -40.95
CA SER A 84 9.73 5.25 -40.02
C SER A 84 9.45 5.68 -38.59
N PHE A 85 9.20 6.98 -38.36
CA PHE A 85 8.86 7.51 -37.05
C PHE A 85 7.57 6.91 -36.49
N ALA A 86 6.52 6.84 -37.31
CA ALA A 86 5.27 6.20 -36.92
C ALA A 86 5.47 4.71 -36.57
N LEU A 87 6.27 3.99 -37.36
CA LEU A 87 6.61 2.60 -37.10
C LEU A 87 7.38 2.44 -35.78
N THR A 88 8.35 3.33 -35.50
CA THR A 88 9.09 3.34 -34.23
C THR A 88 8.16 3.54 -33.04
N LEU A 89 7.17 4.44 -33.12
CA LEU A 89 6.20 4.65 -32.04
C LEU A 89 5.34 3.40 -31.78
N LEU A 90 4.90 2.71 -32.85
CA LEU A 90 4.16 1.46 -32.73
C LEU A 90 5.00 0.36 -32.09
N ILE A 91 6.28 0.27 -32.44
CA ILE A 91 7.23 -0.69 -31.87
C ILE A 91 7.49 -0.36 -30.40
N CYS A 92 7.78 0.89 -30.04
CA CYS A 92 8.01 1.31 -28.66
C CYS A 92 6.82 1.03 -27.74
N ASN A 93 5.58 1.15 -28.24
CA ASN A 93 4.40 0.81 -27.45
C ASN A 93 4.28 -0.69 -27.13
N ARG A 94 5.10 -1.56 -27.73
CA ARG A 94 5.11 -3.00 -27.42
C ARG A 94 6.09 -3.39 -26.32
N PHE A 95 6.87 -2.45 -25.77
CA PHE A 95 7.90 -2.76 -24.78
C PHE A 95 7.52 -2.31 -23.36
N ILE A 96 8.08 -3.02 -22.39
CA ILE A 96 8.08 -2.66 -20.97
C ILE A 96 9.33 -1.81 -20.72
N PHE A 97 9.14 -0.55 -20.32
CA PHE A 97 10.24 0.37 -20.03
C PHE A 97 10.68 0.30 -18.57
N LYS A 98 9.77 -0.03 -17.66
CA LYS A 98 10.03 -0.06 -16.22
C LYS A 98 9.16 -1.12 -15.54
N VAL A 99 9.76 -1.82 -14.59
CA VAL A 99 9.05 -2.70 -13.66
C VAL A 99 9.13 -2.05 -12.29
N GLU A 100 7.99 -1.83 -11.66
CA GLU A 100 7.88 -1.20 -10.34
C GLU A 100 7.29 -2.20 -9.35
N ILE A 101 8.11 -2.57 -8.36
CA ILE A 101 7.75 -3.55 -7.36
C ILE A 101 7.51 -2.81 -6.04
N THR A 102 6.31 -2.96 -5.48
CA THR A 102 5.93 -2.36 -4.20
C THR A 102 5.60 -3.44 -3.20
N GLY A 103 6.35 -3.51 -2.10
CA GLY A 103 6.06 -4.43 -0.99
C GLY A 103 6.79 -4.10 0.30
N ASN A 104 6.38 -4.76 1.38
CA ASN A 104 6.74 -4.39 2.76
C ASN A 104 7.99 -5.11 3.29
N SER A 105 8.62 -6.01 2.51
CA SER A 105 9.79 -6.78 2.93
C SER A 105 10.85 -6.85 1.84
N PRO A 106 12.09 -6.36 2.10
CA PRO A 106 13.19 -6.36 1.13
C PRO A 106 13.62 -7.76 0.67
N SER A 107 13.47 -8.78 1.54
CA SER A 107 13.84 -10.17 1.21
C SER A 107 12.92 -10.75 0.13
N ASN A 108 11.61 -10.53 0.28
CA ASN A 108 10.62 -10.97 -0.70
C ASN A 108 10.72 -10.17 -2.00
N THR A 109 11.13 -8.90 -1.95
CA THR A 109 11.30 -8.08 -3.17
C THR A 109 12.31 -8.69 -4.12
N LYS A 110 13.47 -9.12 -3.59
CA LYS A 110 14.53 -9.73 -4.39
C LYS A 110 14.09 -11.04 -5.03
N LEU A 111 13.36 -11.87 -4.30
CA LEU A 111 12.83 -13.13 -4.81
C LEU A 111 11.79 -12.88 -5.92
N VAL A 112 10.93 -11.87 -5.76
CA VAL A 112 9.97 -11.48 -6.80
C VAL A 112 10.71 -10.96 -8.04
N GLU A 113 11.79 -10.19 -7.88
CA GLU A 113 12.64 -9.78 -9.01
C GLU A 113 13.28 -10.96 -9.75
N GLU A 114 13.74 -11.99 -9.03
CA GLU A 114 14.31 -13.20 -9.65
C GLU A 114 13.26 -13.96 -10.46
N VAL A 115 12.08 -14.19 -9.91
CA VAL A 115 10.99 -14.90 -10.61
C VAL A 115 10.50 -14.10 -11.83
N LEU A 116 10.45 -12.76 -11.74
CA LEU A 116 10.11 -11.91 -12.89
C LEU A 116 11.18 -12.01 -13.99
N LYS A 117 12.47 -12.08 -13.63
CA LYS A 117 13.56 -12.30 -14.60
C LYS A 117 13.47 -13.65 -15.27
N GLU A 118 13.17 -14.72 -14.53
CA GLU A 118 12.98 -16.07 -15.11
C GLU A 118 11.83 -16.11 -16.12
N ASN A 119 10.78 -15.33 -15.87
CA ASN A 119 9.62 -15.21 -16.76
C ASN A 119 9.81 -14.22 -17.93
N ASN A 120 11.04 -13.74 -18.18
CA ASN A 120 11.36 -12.75 -19.20
C ASN A 120 10.51 -11.47 -19.07
N ILE A 121 10.37 -10.99 -17.83
CA ILE A 121 9.80 -9.69 -17.51
C ILE A 121 10.89 -8.81 -16.90
N ASN A 122 11.54 -8.03 -17.77
CA ASN A 122 12.49 -7.02 -17.39
C ASN A 122 12.30 -5.75 -18.25
N ALA A 123 12.99 -4.67 -17.88
CA ALA A 123 13.04 -3.46 -18.68
C ALA A 123 13.67 -3.76 -20.05
N GLY A 124 12.93 -3.53 -21.12
CA GLY A 124 13.32 -3.84 -22.49
C GLY A 124 12.59 -5.05 -23.10
N ASP A 125 11.82 -5.80 -22.32
CA ASP A 125 11.08 -6.96 -22.83
C ASP A 125 9.75 -6.58 -23.48
N LEU A 126 9.25 -7.48 -24.33
CA LEU A 126 7.93 -7.35 -24.95
C LEU A 126 6.84 -7.39 -23.88
N LYS A 127 5.86 -6.50 -24.03
CA LYS A 127 4.63 -6.51 -23.24
C LYS A 127 3.95 -7.86 -23.38
N LYS A 128 3.65 -8.45 -22.23
CA LYS A 128 2.96 -9.73 -22.10
C LYS A 128 1.47 -9.55 -22.36
N SER A 129 0.85 -10.59 -22.90
CA SER A 129 -0.61 -10.68 -22.99
C SER A 129 -1.23 -10.80 -21.60
N TYR A 130 -2.51 -10.49 -21.47
CA TYR A 130 -3.25 -10.69 -20.22
C TYR A 130 -3.21 -12.15 -19.74
N GLN A 131 -3.23 -13.11 -20.67
CA GLN A 131 -3.12 -14.54 -20.35
C GLN A 131 -1.77 -14.88 -19.72
N GLU A 132 -0.68 -14.42 -20.33
CA GLU A 132 0.68 -14.62 -19.83
C GLU A 132 0.89 -13.95 -18.46
N LEU A 133 0.31 -12.76 -18.25
CA LEU A 133 0.35 -12.10 -16.94
C LEU A 133 -0.38 -12.90 -15.85
N ASN A 134 -1.48 -13.58 -16.20
CA ASN A 134 -2.21 -14.44 -15.27
C ASN A 134 -1.43 -15.72 -14.95
N GLU A 135 -0.76 -16.32 -15.94
CA GLU A 135 0.11 -17.49 -15.69
C GLU A 135 1.24 -17.12 -14.72
N ILE A 136 1.88 -15.98 -14.95
CA ILE A 136 2.95 -15.47 -14.08
C ILE A 136 2.42 -15.11 -12.69
N TYR A 137 1.19 -14.59 -12.61
CA TYR A 137 0.52 -14.37 -11.33
C TYR A 137 0.31 -15.68 -10.56
N ASP A 138 -0.13 -16.73 -11.23
CA ASP A 138 -0.36 -18.04 -10.62
C ASP A 138 0.97 -18.71 -10.21
N ASP A 139 2.01 -18.59 -11.01
CA ASP A 139 3.36 -19.08 -10.70
C ASP A 139 3.98 -18.36 -9.49
N LEU A 140 3.84 -17.04 -9.44
CA LEU A 140 4.24 -16.25 -8.27
C LEU A 140 3.42 -16.65 -7.04
N LYS A 141 2.10 -16.79 -7.17
CA LYS A 141 1.24 -17.21 -6.06
C LYS A 141 1.60 -18.60 -5.54
N ALA A 142 1.96 -19.54 -6.42
CA ALA A 142 2.40 -20.88 -6.05
C ALA A 142 3.78 -20.86 -5.36
N SER A 143 4.73 -20.12 -5.92
CA SER A 143 6.10 -20.00 -5.39
C SER A 143 6.16 -19.31 -4.02
N PHE A 144 5.22 -18.41 -3.75
CA PHE A 144 5.15 -17.63 -2.51
C PHE A 144 4.01 -18.07 -1.56
N LYS A 145 3.49 -19.29 -1.72
CA LYS A 145 2.43 -19.83 -0.86
C LYS A 145 2.83 -19.75 0.63
N GLY A 146 2.02 -19.04 1.42
CA GLY A 146 2.27 -18.82 2.86
C GLY A 146 3.21 -17.66 3.22
N LYS A 147 3.78 -16.95 2.22
CA LYS A 147 4.64 -15.77 2.43
C LYS A 147 4.03 -14.46 1.93
N ILE A 148 3.09 -14.54 0.98
CA ILE A 148 2.40 -13.40 0.39
C ILE A 148 0.89 -13.66 0.48
N ASP A 149 0.14 -12.76 1.12
CA ASP A 149 -1.33 -12.86 1.25
C ASP A 149 -2.05 -12.16 0.10
N TYR A 150 -1.47 -11.06 -0.38
CA TYR A 150 -2.01 -10.28 -1.49
C TYR A 150 -0.92 -10.08 -2.54
N LEU A 151 -1.24 -10.43 -3.77
CA LEU A 151 -0.43 -10.18 -4.96
C LEU A 151 -1.33 -9.49 -5.98
N ASN A 152 -0.79 -8.53 -6.71
CA ASN A 152 -1.46 -7.92 -7.84
C ASN A 152 -0.42 -7.50 -8.88
N ILE A 153 -0.66 -7.92 -10.13
CA ILE A 153 0.17 -7.61 -11.27
C ILE A 153 -0.71 -6.92 -12.29
N TYR A 154 -0.37 -5.69 -12.63
CA TYR A 154 -1.10 -4.94 -13.64
C TYR A 154 -0.15 -4.06 -14.43
N GLN A 155 -0.59 -3.67 -15.62
CA GLN A 155 0.23 -2.91 -16.55
C GLN A 155 -0.46 -1.60 -16.91
N GLU A 156 0.27 -0.48 -16.76
CA GLU A 156 -0.18 0.83 -17.23
C GLU A 156 0.82 1.38 -18.25
N GLY A 157 0.38 1.44 -19.51
CA GLY A 157 1.24 1.87 -20.60
C GLY A 157 2.48 0.97 -20.74
N GLY A 158 3.66 1.59 -20.64
CA GLY A 158 4.96 0.90 -20.70
C GLY A 158 5.50 0.46 -19.34
N VAL A 159 4.74 0.59 -18.25
CA VAL A 159 5.19 0.27 -16.90
C VAL A 159 4.40 -0.92 -16.35
N LEU A 160 5.11 -1.91 -15.83
CA LEU A 160 4.52 -3.05 -15.13
C LEU A 160 4.60 -2.81 -13.62
N PHE A 161 3.46 -2.94 -12.93
CA PHE A 161 3.37 -2.80 -11.49
C PHE A 161 3.14 -4.16 -10.85
N VAL A 162 3.99 -4.50 -9.89
CA VAL A 162 3.86 -5.70 -9.07
C VAL A 162 3.72 -5.27 -7.62
N LYS A 163 2.51 -5.39 -7.07
CA LYS A 163 2.20 -5.05 -5.69
C LYS A 163 2.02 -6.34 -4.89
N TYR A 164 2.72 -6.45 -3.77
CA TYR A 164 2.51 -7.58 -2.86
C TYR A 164 2.47 -7.14 -1.39
N THR A 165 1.68 -7.86 -0.61
CA THR A 165 1.64 -7.73 0.85
C THR A 165 2.05 -9.06 1.45
N ASN A 166 3.06 -9.01 2.31
CA ASN A 166 3.51 -10.19 3.03
C ASN A 166 2.38 -10.78 3.86
N SER A 167 2.35 -12.10 3.92
CA SER A 167 1.59 -12.78 4.95
C SER A 167 2.15 -12.35 6.29
N VAL A 168 1.32 -11.67 7.08
CA VAL A 168 1.57 -11.58 8.52
C VAL A 168 1.21 -12.97 9.00
N GLY A 169 2.16 -13.90 8.87
CA GLY A 169 1.96 -15.27 9.30
C GLY A 169 1.30 -15.18 10.65
N ALA A 170 0.05 -15.66 10.74
CA ALA A 170 -0.54 -15.93 12.03
C ALA A 170 0.51 -16.82 12.66
N LYS A 171 1.26 -16.28 13.65
CA LYS A 171 2.22 -17.07 14.41
C LYS A 171 1.47 -18.37 14.67
N GLU A 172 2.00 -19.50 14.21
CA GLU A 172 1.42 -20.78 14.57
C GLU A 172 1.32 -20.70 16.08
N VAL A 173 0.10 -20.47 16.57
CA VAL A 173 -0.15 -20.45 17.99
C VAL A 173 0.06 -21.91 18.28
N GLU A 174 1.22 -22.25 18.84
CA GLU A 174 1.51 -23.62 19.24
C GLU A 174 0.25 -24.15 19.89
N ASN A 175 -0.37 -25.12 19.21
CA ASN A 175 -1.60 -25.74 19.70
C ASN A 175 -1.15 -26.54 20.91
N ASN A 176 -1.13 -25.87 22.05
CA ASN A 176 -0.68 -26.46 23.28
C ASN A 176 -1.88 -27.15 23.91
N PHE A 177 -1.83 -28.48 23.90
CA PHE A 177 -2.85 -29.40 24.38
C PHE A 177 -2.77 -29.63 25.90
N GLN A 178 -2.01 -28.83 26.66
CA GLN A 178 -1.91 -28.96 28.11
C GLN A 178 -3.14 -28.40 28.82
N ASN A 179 -3.36 -28.82 30.07
CA ASN A 179 -4.36 -28.22 30.94
C ASN A 179 -3.91 -26.83 31.45
N ILE A 180 -4.88 -26.03 31.88
CA ILE A 180 -4.62 -24.73 32.54
C ILE A 180 -4.98 -24.88 34.03
N TYR A 181 -4.03 -24.53 34.90
CA TYR A 181 -4.15 -24.57 36.35
C TYR A 181 -4.06 -23.18 36.96
N ALA A 182 -4.53 -23.06 38.21
CA ALA A 182 -4.43 -21.82 38.99
C ALA A 182 -3.01 -21.60 39.53
N SER A 183 -2.41 -20.44 39.24
CA SER A 183 -1.10 -20.06 39.77
C SER A 183 -1.13 -19.64 41.24
N LYS A 184 -2.28 -19.15 41.71
CA LYS A 184 -2.49 -18.55 43.02
C LYS A 184 -3.90 -18.85 43.52
N ASP A 185 -4.08 -18.75 44.83
CA ASP A 185 -5.41 -18.80 45.46
C ASP A 185 -6.20 -17.53 45.13
N GLY A 186 -7.48 -17.68 44.80
CA GLY A 186 -8.30 -16.52 44.48
C GLY A 186 -9.76 -16.83 44.16
N VAL A 187 -10.55 -15.78 44.00
CA VAL A 187 -11.95 -15.88 43.56
C VAL A 187 -12.04 -15.46 42.11
N ILE A 188 -12.58 -16.32 41.24
CA ILE A 188 -12.64 -16.06 39.80
C ILE A 188 -13.52 -14.83 39.53
N GLN A 189 -12.96 -13.83 38.85
CA GLN A 189 -13.67 -12.64 38.43
C GLN A 189 -14.24 -12.80 37.02
N SER A 190 -13.42 -13.26 36.06
CA SER A 190 -13.83 -13.38 34.67
C SER A 190 -13.05 -14.50 33.97
N ILE A 191 -13.74 -15.18 33.06
CA ILE A 191 -13.21 -16.30 32.29
C ILE A 191 -13.28 -15.92 30.81
N ASP A 192 -12.13 -15.79 30.16
CA ASP A 192 -12.03 -15.54 28.71
C ASP A 192 -11.26 -16.68 28.06
N VAL A 193 -11.98 -17.73 27.67
CA VAL A 193 -11.42 -18.96 27.12
C VAL A 193 -11.85 -19.11 25.67
N SER A 194 -10.86 -19.06 24.76
CA SER A 194 -11.07 -19.26 23.32
C SER A 194 -11.13 -20.74 22.95
N SER A 195 -10.43 -21.62 23.67
CA SER A 195 -10.40 -23.07 23.42
C SER A 195 -10.12 -23.84 24.71
N GLY A 196 -10.82 -24.97 24.92
CA GLY A 196 -10.73 -25.80 26.14
C GLY A 196 -12.05 -25.92 26.89
N ASN A 197 -12.18 -26.94 27.74
CA ASN A 197 -13.36 -27.17 28.57
C ASN A 197 -13.21 -26.46 29.93
N ILE A 198 -14.11 -25.54 30.23
CA ILE A 198 -14.07 -24.75 31.48
C ILE A 198 -14.65 -25.60 32.61
N VAL A 199 -13.87 -25.84 33.67
CA VAL A 199 -14.31 -26.63 34.84
C VAL A 199 -14.69 -25.77 36.04
N VAL A 200 -14.56 -24.45 35.93
CA VAL A 200 -14.78 -23.47 37.00
C VAL A 200 -15.82 -22.42 36.62
N GLN A 201 -16.40 -21.75 37.62
CA GLN A 201 -17.42 -20.72 37.43
C GLN A 201 -16.99 -19.37 37.99
N VAL A 202 -17.57 -18.29 37.46
CA VAL A 202 -17.37 -16.94 37.99
C VAL A 202 -17.87 -16.89 39.45
N ASN A 203 -17.12 -16.22 40.32
CA ASN A 203 -17.28 -16.17 41.78
C ASN A 203 -16.95 -17.47 42.55
N GLN A 204 -16.37 -18.47 41.89
CA GLN A 204 -15.84 -19.66 42.57
C GLN A 204 -14.48 -19.36 43.20
N PHE A 205 -14.25 -19.87 44.41
CA PHE A 205 -12.93 -19.87 45.05
C PHE A 205 -12.11 -21.05 44.53
N VAL A 206 -10.88 -20.77 44.09
CA VAL A 206 -9.91 -21.76 43.61
C VAL A 206 -8.61 -21.64 44.39
N LYS A 207 -7.94 -22.77 44.60
CA LYS A 207 -6.62 -22.85 45.20
C LYS A 207 -5.56 -22.98 44.12
N ARG A 208 -4.34 -22.59 44.46
CA ARG A 208 -3.16 -22.82 43.63
C ARG A 208 -3.04 -24.30 43.29
N GLY A 209 -2.93 -24.60 42.00
CA GLY A 209 -2.88 -25.95 41.45
C GLY A 209 -4.24 -26.53 41.05
N ASP A 210 -5.36 -25.84 41.32
CA ASP A 210 -6.67 -26.31 40.87
C ASP A 210 -6.77 -26.23 39.33
N LEU A 211 -7.41 -27.24 38.74
CA LEU A 211 -7.69 -27.29 37.31
C LEU A 211 -8.74 -26.22 36.96
N LEU A 212 -8.40 -25.33 36.03
CA LEU A 212 -9.29 -24.26 35.57
C LEU A 212 -9.89 -24.57 34.20
N VAL A 213 -9.05 -25.04 33.26
CA VAL A 213 -9.47 -25.44 31.91
C VAL A 213 -8.87 -26.80 31.58
N SER A 214 -9.73 -27.75 31.26
CA SER A 214 -9.36 -29.08 30.80
C SER A 214 -9.16 -29.11 29.29
N ASN A 215 -8.16 -29.85 28.84
CA ASN A 215 -7.91 -30.15 27.43
C ASN A 215 -8.84 -31.24 26.87
N THR A 216 -9.66 -31.88 27.71
CA THR A 216 -10.50 -33.01 27.30
C THR A 216 -11.96 -32.57 27.17
N ILE A 217 -12.54 -32.83 26.01
CA ILE A 217 -13.98 -32.69 25.76
C ILE A 217 -14.62 -34.05 25.53
N THR A 218 -15.80 -34.26 26.09
CA THR A 218 -16.60 -35.46 25.82
C THR A 218 -17.56 -35.14 24.67
N SER A 219 -17.40 -35.86 23.55
CA SER A 219 -18.30 -35.76 22.39
C SER A 219 -19.69 -36.29 22.74
N THR A 220 -20.70 -35.94 21.95
CA THR A 220 -22.08 -36.46 22.09
C THR A 220 -22.15 -38.00 22.05
N ASP A 221 -21.17 -38.63 21.39
CA ASP A 221 -21.02 -40.08 21.28
C ASP A 221 -20.28 -40.73 22.46
N GLY A 222 -19.91 -39.97 23.50
CA GLY A 222 -19.22 -40.46 24.69
C GLY A 222 -17.71 -40.64 24.55
N GLU A 223 -17.13 -40.32 23.39
CA GLU A 223 -15.68 -40.35 23.17
C GLU A 223 -14.99 -39.09 23.70
N ASN A 224 -13.89 -39.28 24.44
CA ASN A 224 -13.05 -38.18 24.91
C ASN A 224 -12.07 -37.75 23.82
N LYS A 225 -12.10 -36.47 23.45
CA LYS A 225 -11.17 -35.86 22.49
C LYS A 225 -10.30 -34.81 23.18
N ILE A 226 -9.01 -34.81 22.85
CA ILE A 226 -8.04 -33.83 23.35
C ILE A 226 -8.04 -32.62 22.40
N ILE A 227 -8.24 -31.42 22.94
CA ILE A 227 -8.24 -30.15 22.21
C ILE A 227 -7.20 -29.19 22.80
N ALA A 228 -6.72 -28.26 21.99
CA ALA A 228 -5.80 -27.22 22.46
C ALA A 228 -6.50 -26.32 23.49
N THR A 229 -5.79 -25.90 24.53
CA THR A 229 -6.32 -24.95 25.51
C THR A 229 -5.74 -23.56 25.31
N LYS A 230 -6.62 -22.56 25.32
CA LYS A 230 -6.25 -21.15 25.23
C LYS A 230 -7.30 -20.31 25.92
N GLY A 231 -6.88 -19.59 26.94
CA GLY A 231 -7.72 -18.65 27.66
C GLY A 231 -6.94 -17.90 28.73
N LYS A 232 -7.54 -16.82 29.21
CA LYS A 232 -7.10 -16.03 30.36
C LYS A 232 -8.17 -16.11 31.44
N ILE A 233 -7.76 -16.23 32.68
CA ILE A 233 -8.69 -16.33 33.82
C ILE A 233 -8.25 -15.32 34.86
N MET A 234 -9.03 -14.25 34.98
CA MET A 234 -8.78 -13.20 35.96
C MET A 234 -9.40 -13.61 37.30
N ALA A 235 -8.65 -13.48 38.38
CA ALA A 235 -9.13 -13.76 39.73
C ALA A 235 -8.75 -12.65 40.71
N TYR A 236 -9.59 -12.49 41.73
CA TYR A 236 -9.28 -11.70 42.92
C TYR A 236 -8.32 -12.49 43.82
N THR A 237 -7.06 -12.04 43.90
CA THR A 237 -6.06 -12.61 44.81
C THR A 237 -5.85 -11.68 46.00
N TYR A 238 -5.55 -12.27 47.15
CA TYR A 238 -5.36 -11.55 48.41
C TYR A 238 -3.92 -11.67 48.85
N VAL A 239 -3.21 -10.54 48.87
CA VAL A 239 -1.79 -10.51 49.25
C VAL A 239 -1.59 -9.58 50.42
N THR A 240 -0.85 -10.04 51.43
CA THR A 240 -0.49 -9.23 52.60
C THR A 240 1.00 -8.98 52.61
N TYR A 241 1.38 -7.70 52.74
CA TYR A 241 2.77 -7.29 52.84
C TYR A 241 3.03 -6.58 54.17
N GLN A 242 4.22 -6.80 54.72
CA GLN A 242 4.72 -6.14 55.91
C GLN A 242 6.00 -5.39 55.58
N GLY A 243 6.08 -4.14 56.04
CA GLY A 243 7.26 -3.30 56.00
C GLY A 243 7.64 -2.87 57.42
N GLU A 244 8.95 -2.76 57.68
CA GLU A 244 9.48 -2.35 58.98
C GLU A 244 10.58 -1.31 58.81
N ILE A 245 10.62 -0.32 59.69
CA ILE A 245 11.70 0.67 59.77
C ILE A 245 11.96 1.04 61.23
N ASP A 246 13.21 1.36 61.58
CA ASP A 246 13.55 1.82 62.94
C ASP A 246 12.82 3.13 63.26
N ALA A 247 12.19 3.21 64.44
CA ALA A 247 11.36 4.34 64.83
C ALA A 247 12.13 5.67 64.99
N LYS A 248 13.46 5.61 65.16
CA LYS A 248 14.33 6.78 65.35
C LYS A 248 14.84 7.41 64.05
N LYS A 249 14.65 6.75 62.89
CA LYS A 249 15.26 7.19 61.62
C LYS A 249 14.51 8.32 60.93
N MET A 250 13.20 8.43 61.13
CA MET A 250 12.31 9.33 60.38
C MET A 250 11.16 9.82 61.25
N ASP A 251 10.54 10.93 60.89
CA ASP A 251 9.28 11.38 61.49
C ASP A 251 8.13 10.39 61.20
N GLU A 252 7.04 10.44 61.98
CA GLU A 252 5.92 9.48 61.87
C GLU A 252 5.28 9.48 60.48
N GLY A 253 4.98 10.67 59.93
CA GLY A 253 4.40 10.81 58.60
C GLY A 253 5.35 10.37 57.47
N GLU A 254 6.65 10.65 57.62
CA GLU A 254 7.68 10.24 56.67
C GLU A 254 7.87 8.73 56.66
N ALA A 255 7.93 8.10 57.85
CA ALA A 255 8.07 6.66 58.00
C ALA A 255 6.85 5.92 57.41
N PHE A 256 5.63 6.42 57.64
CA PHE A 256 4.43 5.84 57.04
C PHE A 256 4.47 5.90 55.50
N SER A 257 4.81 7.06 54.94
CA SER A 257 4.90 7.27 53.49
C SER A 257 5.99 6.38 52.85
N TYR A 258 7.15 6.26 53.51
CA TYR A 258 8.24 5.39 53.07
C TYR A 258 7.84 3.91 53.09
N LEU A 259 7.18 3.46 54.17
CA LEU A 259 6.71 2.07 54.27
C LEU A 259 5.65 1.77 53.20
N LEU A 260 4.73 2.70 52.92
CA LEU A 260 3.73 2.54 51.86
C LEU A 260 4.39 2.42 50.48
N TYR A 261 5.37 3.27 50.18
CA TYR A 261 6.13 3.22 48.93
C TYR A 261 6.91 1.90 48.78
N THR A 262 7.64 1.48 49.83
CA THR A 262 8.43 0.24 49.79
C THR A 262 7.56 -1.01 49.66
N ILE A 263 6.39 -1.04 50.31
CA ILE A 263 5.43 -2.11 50.13
C ILE A 263 4.90 -2.10 48.68
N ARG A 264 4.52 -0.94 48.16
CA ARG A 264 4.00 -0.80 46.79
C ARG A 264 5.01 -1.23 45.73
N ALA A 265 6.30 -0.98 45.96
CA ALA A 265 7.37 -1.43 45.07
C ALA A 265 7.51 -2.96 45.00
N LYS A 266 7.08 -3.71 46.03
CA LYS A 266 7.15 -5.18 46.06
C LYS A 266 6.04 -5.88 45.25
N LEU A 267 5.00 -5.14 44.85
CA LEU A 267 3.87 -5.71 44.13
C LEU A 267 4.23 -6.18 42.70
N GLY A 268 5.28 -5.65 42.07
CA GLY A 268 5.75 -6.13 40.76
C GLY A 268 4.79 -5.82 39.61
N SER A 269 4.85 -6.62 38.53
CA SER A 269 3.95 -6.50 37.38
C SER A 269 2.58 -7.11 37.69
N ILE A 270 1.58 -6.26 37.90
CA ILE A 270 0.19 -6.66 38.19
C ILE A 270 -0.72 -5.96 37.18
N ASP A 271 -1.78 -6.65 36.76
CA ASP A 271 -2.76 -6.09 35.84
C ASP A 271 -3.57 -4.95 36.49
N LYS A 272 -4.14 -5.16 37.69
CA LYS A 272 -4.91 -4.14 38.40
C LYS A 272 -4.99 -4.35 39.91
N ILE A 273 -4.96 -3.25 40.68
CA ILE A 273 -5.27 -3.22 42.11
C ILE A 273 -6.75 -2.84 42.26
N ASP A 274 -7.55 -3.69 42.92
CA ASP A 274 -8.96 -3.44 43.22
C ASP A 274 -9.11 -2.59 44.50
N ARG A 275 -8.48 -3.04 45.59
CA ARG A 275 -8.56 -2.40 46.92
C ARG A 275 -7.25 -2.49 47.67
N GLU A 276 -6.96 -1.43 48.43
CA GLU A 276 -5.83 -1.34 49.37
C GLU A 276 -6.41 -1.12 50.78
N LYS A 277 -5.95 -1.89 51.77
CA LYS A 277 -6.39 -1.75 53.15
C LYS A 277 -5.20 -1.82 54.11
N VAL A 278 -5.05 -0.79 54.94
CA VAL A 278 -4.14 -0.83 56.08
C VAL A 278 -4.73 -1.78 57.12
N LEU A 279 -3.99 -2.83 57.47
CA LEU A 279 -4.40 -3.77 58.52
C LEU A 279 -3.96 -3.28 59.90
N SER A 280 -2.72 -2.80 60.00
CA SER A 280 -2.17 -2.26 61.25
C SER A 280 -1.00 -1.33 60.97
N TYR A 281 -0.82 -0.35 61.85
CA TYR A 281 0.34 0.51 61.89
C TYR A 281 0.71 0.77 63.35
N ASP A 282 1.74 0.08 63.82
CA ASP A 282 2.11 0.06 65.24
C ASP A 282 3.63 0.15 65.41
N ILE A 283 4.05 0.55 66.62
CA ILE A 283 5.45 0.51 67.05
C ILE A 283 5.65 -0.75 67.87
N ILE A 284 6.42 -1.70 67.34
CA ILE A 284 6.78 -2.96 67.99
C ILE A 284 8.31 -3.00 68.10
N ASP A 285 8.84 -3.21 69.30
CA ASP A 285 10.28 -3.33 69.56
C ASP A 285 11.13 -2.19 68.97
N ASN A 286 10.68 -0.93 69.15
CA ASN A 286 11.33 0.28 68.65
C ASN A 286 11.42 0.35 67.09
N LYS A 287 10.62 -0.46 66.39
CA LYS A 287 10.41 -0.43 64.94
C LYS A 287 8.96 -0.08 64.63
N ARG A 288 8.76 0.74 63.61
CA ARG A 288 7.43 1.00 63.03
C ARG A 288 7.14 -0.10 62.03
N VAL A 289 6.01 -0.77 62.21
CA VAL A 289 5.56 -1.88 61.37
C VAL A 289 4.26 -1.49 60.69
N LEU A 290 4.26 -1.50 59.36
CA LEU A 290 3.05 -1.29 58.54
C LEU A 290 2.65 -2.61 57.89
N LYS A 291 1.42 -3.05 58.13
CA LYS A 291 0.80 -4.20 57.45
C LYS A 291 -0.27 -3.72 56.48
N MET A 292 -0.11 -4.09 55.23
CA MET A 292 -1.03 -3.75 54.14
C MET A 292 -1.61 -5.01 53.53
N GLN A 293 -2.92 -5.00 53.28
CA GLN A 293 -3.61 -5.99 52.48
C GLN A 293 -4.00 -5.38 51.14
N TYR A 294 -3.71 -6.12 50.07
CA TYR A 294 -4.10 -5.78 48.71
C TYR A 294 -5.06 -6.83 48.16
N VAL A 295 -6.10 -6.36 47.49
CA VAL A 295 -6.96 -7.17 46.62
C VAL A 295 -6.55 -6.86 45.19
N LEU A 296 -6.02 -7.85 44.50
CA LEU A 296 -5.48 -7.72 43.15
C LEU A 296 -6.39 -8.45 42.16
N ILE A 297 -6.48 -7.92 40.95
CA ILE A 297 -7.08 -8.60 39.80
C ILE A 297 -5.92 -8.94 38.88
N GLU A 298 -5.64 -10.23 38.72
CA GLU A 298 -4.54 -10.74 37.90
C GLU A 298 -4.92 -12.03 37.20
N ASP A 299 -4.25 -12.33 36.08
CA ASP A 299 -4.40 -13.60 35.38
C ASP A 299 -3.75 -14.74 36.19
N ILE A 300 -4.56 -15.71 36.60
CA ILE A 300 -4.11 -16.89 37.34
C ILE A 300 -3.94 -18.13 36.45
N ALA A 301 -4.20 -18.01 35.15
CA ALA A 301 -4.07 -19.12 34.21
C ALA A 301 -2.59 -19.42 33.91
N ILE A 302 -2.08 -20.54 34.42
CA ILE A 302 -0.76 -21.07 34.06
C ILE A 302 -0.87 -22.44 33.42
N LYS A 303 0.02 -22.72 32.49
CA LYS A 303 0.24 -24.06 31.95
C LYS A 303 1.40 -24.67 32.73
N GLU A 304 1.25 -25.90 33.21
CA GLU A 304 2.40 -26.61 33.79
C GLU A 304 3.45 -26.82 32.69
N GLU A 305 4.62 -26.19 32.83
CA GLU A 305 5.81 -26.65 32.13
C GLU A 305 6.17 -28.02 32.69
N SER A 306 6.16 -29.02 31.81
CA SER A 306 6.55 -30.40 32.10
C SER A 306 8.06 -30.49 32.27
#